data_AF-A0A177DXI4-F1
#
_entry.id   AF-A0A177DXI4-F1
#
_cell.length_a   1.000
_cell.length_b   1.000
_cell.length_c   1.000
_cell.angle_alpha   90.00
_cell.angle_beta   90.00
_cell.angle_gamma   90.00
#
_symmetry.space_group_name_H-M   'P 1'
#
loop_
_entity.id
_entity.type
_entity.pdbx_description
1 polymer ?
#
loop_
_entity_poly.entity_id
_entity_poly.type
_entity_poly.pdbx_seq_one_letter_code
_entity_poly.pdbx_strand_id
1 'polypeptide(L)'
;MANDKAASAFMGLPLEVRHTIFEYVAARDVKPKKLLRYWFEKKEVKALVEQEVTNNPNGPAPQVVYGNDYDEYEDESAATDEDGDESDDPEETESAEEDSETEDEDEDEDEDGDDNEEAEQEEDSEGEDETELEEGDEGFTDSDSNTAATAAATQPLPPAPVVRPHAKWRHIPNFMRLTQCPAPVQLLLVSQQLNNEAKNWFYDVATLRIDATGSFAHTSFFEEAFSQITDAAFSPMENIRKVDITFVWDSTWIRADTTGSVEAIFPALLRQRSKFVHQILLQAPDLREVTIHWQVNSTHDSAQDDESTNLMLDNLEPFHTLPATVKVVEHYIVADATPRKRSVAGKRRVEFQNILDMGLDRLF
;
A
#
# COMPACT_ATOMS: atom_id res chain seq x y z
N MET A 1 8.85 35.99 -21.30
CA MET A 1 9.21 36.17 -22.74
C MET A 1 9.82 34.93 -23.37
N ALA A 2 10.96 34.39 -22.91
CA ALA A 2 11.53 33.16 -23.50
C ALA A 2 10.69 31.90 -23.19
N ASN A 3 10.19 31.76 -21.96
CA ASN A 3 9.33 30.63 -21.56
C ASN A 3 7.97 30.63 -22.28
N ASP A 4 7.36 31.79 -22.51
CA ASP A 4 6.04 31.87 -23.17
C ASP A 4 6.09 31.41 -24.63
N LYS A 5 7.20 31.68 -25.32
CA LYS A 5 7.39 31.27 -26.72
C LYS A 5 7.64 29.76 -26.83
N ALA A 6 8.36 29.17 -25.88
CA ALA A 6 8.57 27.73 -25.80
C ALA A 6 7.27 26.98 -25.46
N ALA A 7 6.50 27.49 -24.50
CA ALA A 7 5.18 26.94 -24.17
C ALA A 7 4.22 27.00 -25.37
N SER A 8 4.18 28.13 -26.08
CA SER A 8 3.35 28.28 -27.28
C SER A 8 3.77 27.33 -28.42
N ALA A 9 5.07 27.05 -28.58
CA ALA A 9 5.55 26.10 -29.57
C ALA A 9 5.19 24.65 -29.19
N PHE A 10 5.31 24.29 -27.91
CA PHE A 10 4.92 22.98 -27.40
C PHE A 10 3.42 22.72 -27.57
N MET A 11 2.56 23.69 -27.23
CA MET A 11 1.11 23.60 -27.41
C MET A 11 0.68 23.55 -28.89
N GLY A 12 1.57 23.86 -29.83
CA GLY A 12 1.34 23.70 -31.26
C GLY A 12 1.57 22.29 -31.81
N LEU A 13 2.15 21.38 -31.02
CA LEU A 13 2.33 19.97 -31.39
C LEU A 13 0.98 19.23 -31.37
N PRO A 14 0.78 18.15 -32.15
CA PRO A 14 -0.40 17.29 -32.01
C PRO A 14 -0.53 16.71 -30.60
N LEU A 15 -1.76 16.43 -30.17
CA LEU A 15 -2.07 15.96 -28.82
C LEU A 15 -1.34 14.64 -28.50
N GLU A 16 -1.31 13.73 -29.47
CA GLU A 16 -0.69 12.41 -29.37
C GLU A 16 0.82 12.52 -29.11
N VAL A 17 1.47 13.48 -29.77
CA VAL A 17 2.90 13.78 -29.57
C VAL A 17 3.13 14.33 -28.17
N ARG A 18 2.25 15.20 -27.67
CA ARG A 18 2.36 15.74 -26.30
C ARG A 18 2.14 14.66 -25.25
N HIS A 19 1.18 13.75 -25.45
CA HIS A 19 0.97 12.59 -24.59
C HIS A 19 2.19 11.66 -24.53
N THR A 20 2.82 11.40 -25.68
CA THR A 20 4.08 10.63 -25.75
C THR A 20 5.20 11.33 -24.95
N ILE A 21 5.28 12.65 -25.04
CA ILE A 21 6.23 13.42 -24.24
C ILE A 21 5.91 13.31 -22.76
N PHE A 22 4.64 13.42 -22.35
CA PHE A 22 4.21 13.27 -20.96
C PHE A 22 4.56 11.89 -20.39
N GLU A 23 4.37 10.83 -21.18
CA GLU A 23 4.76 9.47 -20.82
C GLU A 23 6.27 9.38 -20.57
N TYR A 24 7.07 9.87 -21.52
CA TYR A 24 8.53 9.85 -21.42
C TYR A 24 9.04 10.61 -20.19
N VAL A 25 8.48 11.78 -19.88
CA VAL A 25 8.91 12.60 -18.72
C VAL A 25 8.31 12.13 -17.40
N ALA A 26 7.24 11.33 -17.45
CA ALA A 26 6.67 10.67 -16.28
C ALA A 26 7.55 9.49 -15.82
N ALA A 27 8.27 8.84 -16.74
CA ALA A 27 9.28 7.84 -16.42
C ALA A 27 10.44 8.48 -15.62
N ARG A 28 10.46 8.23 -14.31
CA ARG A 28 11.43 8.77 -13.36
C ARG A 28 11.79 7.72 -12.32
N ASP A 29 12.85 7.99 -11.55
CA ASP A 29 13.32 7.14 -10.46
C ASP A 29 12.27 6.90 -9.36
N VAL A 30 11.32 7.83 -9.17
CA VAL A 30 10.22 7.63 -8.22
C VAL A 30 9.26 6.59 -8.77
N LYS A 31 9.27 5.39 -8.17
CA LYS A 31 8.37 4.29 -8.54
C LYS A 31 6.90 4.70 -8.31
N PRO A 32 5.98 4.54 -9.29
CA PRO A 32 4.56 4.88 -9.16
C PRO A 32 3.89 4.32 -7.89
N LYS A 33 4.29 3.12 -7.49
CA LYS A 33 3.78 2.44 -6.28
C LYS A 33 4.02 3.20 -4.98
N LYS A 34 5.02 4.08 -4.91
CA LYS A 34 5.35 4.86 -3.71
C LYS A 34 4.56 6.17 -3.61
N LEU A 35 3.81 6.58 -4.64
CA LEU A 35 3.12 7.88 -4.67
C LEU A 35 2.06 8.05 -3.58
N LEU A 36 1.22 7.04 -3.36
CA LEU A 36 0.18 7.11 -2.32
C LEU A 36 0.80 7.09 -0.92
N ARG A 37 1.86 6.29 -0.71
CA ARG A 37 2.65 6.33 0.52
C ARG A 37 3.13 7.75 0.81
N TYR A 38 3.75 8.43 -0.15
CA TYR A 38 4.22 9.82 0.06
C TYR A 38 3.08 10.79 0.37
N TRP A 39 1.88 10.56 -0.16
CA TRP A 39 0.71 11.37 0.17
C TRP A 39 0.33 11.23 1.65
N PHE A 40 0.28 9.99 2.18
CA PHE A 40 0.03 9.75 3.61
C PHE A 40 1.12 10.33 4.50
N GLU A 41 2.39 10.07 4.19
CA GLU A 41 3.53 10.60 4.95
C GLU A 41 3.50 12.13 4.99
N LYS A 42 3.18 12.79 3.87
CA LYS A 42 3.10 14.25 3.81
C LYS A 42 1.94 14.80 4.63
N LYS A 43 0.78 14.11 4.63
CA LYS A 43 -0.38 14.49 5.44
C LYS A 43 -0.05 14.40 6.94
N GLU A 44 0.57 13.32 7.37
CA GLU A 44 0.96 13.10 8.78
C GLU A 44 2.06 14.08 9.24
N VAL A 45 3.13 14.22 8.45
CA VAL A 45 4.21 15.17 8.77
C VAL A 45 3.67 16.59 8.93
N LYS A 46 2.71 16.99 8.10
CA LYS A 46 2.09 18.31 8.23
C LYS A 46 1.40 18.48 9.59
N ALA A 47 0.63 17.48 10.02
CA ALA A 47 -0.03 17.49 11.32
C ALA A 47 0.97 17.51 12.49
N LEU A 48 2.05 16.71 12.40
CA LEU A 48 3.10 16.68 13.42
C LEU A 48 3.85 18.01 13.53
N VAL A 49 4.17 18.65 12.40
CA VAL A 49 4.78 19.99 12.39
C VAL A 49 3.84 21.03 12.98
N GLU A 50 2.55 21.00 12.64
CA GLU A 50 1.54 21.91 13.22
C GLU A 50 1.41 21.73 14.74
N GLN A 51 1.42 20.48 15.22
CA GLN A 51 1.41 20.16 16.64
C GLN A 51 2.67 20.67 17.35
N GLU A 52 3.85 20.44 16.78
CA GLU A 52 5.13 20.87 17.37
C GLU A 52 5.24 22.39 17.45
N VAL A 53 4.81 23.10 16.40
CA VAL A 53 4.75 24.57 16.39
C VAL A 53 3.73 25.10 17.41
N THR A 54 2.63 24.39 17.64
CA THR A 54 1.63 24.77 18.64
C THR A 54 2.17 24.56 20.07
N ASN A 55 2.87 23.45 20.31
CA ASN A 55 3.46 23.13 21.60
C ASN A 55 4.64 24.05 21.94
N ASN A 56 5.42 24.45 20.92
CA ASN A 56 6.57 25.33 21.09
C ASN A 56 6.62 26.47 20.04
N PRO A 57 5.79 27.52 20.17
CA PRO A 57 5.68 28.57 19.16
C PRO A 57 6.95 29.41 18.96
N ASN A 58 7.79 29.50 20.00
CA ASN A 58 9.05 30.24 19.98
C ASN A 58 10.27 29.31 19.80
N GLY A 59 10.03 28.02 19.59
CA GLY A 59 11.06 27.01 19.38
C GLY A 59 11.72 27.11 18.01
N PRO A 60 12.84 26.39 17.81
CA PRO A 60 13.42 26.22 16.49
C PRO A 60 12.43 25.52 15.55
N ALA A 61 12.41 25.92 14.27
CA ALA A 61 11.53 25.33 13.27
C ALA A 61 11.82 23.83 13.10
N PRO A 62 10.80 22.94 13.13
CA PRO A 62 11.01 21.51 13.02
C PRO A 62 11.69 21.11 11.69
N GLN A 63 12.61 20.15 11.77
CA GLN A 63 13.26 19.55 10.60
C GLN A 63 12.52 18.30 10.17
N VAL A 64 11.96 18.32 8.96
CA VAL A 64 11.28 17.16 8.38
C VAL A 64 12.30 16.23 7.74
N VAL A 65 12.28 14.97 8.15
CA VAL A 65 13.07 13.90 7.51
C VAL A 65 12.11 12.82 7.03
N TYR A 66 12.00 12.68 5.71
CA TYR A 66 11.33 11.53 5.11
C TYR A 66 12.29 10.32 5.16
N GLY A 67 11.75 9.15 5.50
CA GLY A 67 12.52 7.90 5.45
C GLY A 67 12.96 7.66 4.01
N ASN A 68 14.25 7.86 3.75
CA ASN A 68 14.86 7.64 2.44
C ASN A 68 15.29 6.18 2.26
N ASP A 69 14.79 5.28 3.11
CA ASP A 69 15.32 3.94 3.21
C ASP A 69 14.89 3.09 2.02
N TYR A 70 15.83 3.07 1.07
CA TYR A 70 16.44 1.92 0.41
C TYR A 70 15.50 0.89 -0.22
N ASP A 71 15.68 0.76 -1.54
CA ASP A 71 15.19 -0.33 -2.40
C ASP A 71 15.74 -1.72 -2.02
N GLU A 72 16.02 -2.01 -0.74
CA GLU A 72 16.74 -3.21 -0.29
C GLU A 72 15.85 -4.26 0.40
N TYR A 73 14.60 -3.91 0.71
CA TYR A 73 13.57 -4.87 1.10
C TYR A 73 12.33 -4.70 0.23
N GLU A 74 12.53 -4.60 -1.09
CA GLU A 74 11.45 -5.02 -1.99
C GLU A 74 11.25 -6.51 -1.77
N ASP A 75 10.27 -6.84 -0.95
CA ASP A 75 9.53 -8.07 -1.15
C ASP A 75 9.12 -8.06 -2.63
N GLU A 76 9.82 -8.86 -3.44
CA GLU A 76 9.56 -9.10 -4.86
C GLU A 76 8.15 -9.68 -5.07
N SER A 77 7.35 -9.82 -4.01
CA SER A 77 5.98 -10.31 -4.07
C SER A 77 5.05 -9.52 -4.96
N ALA A 78 5.33 -8.23 -5.23
CA ALA A 78 4.41 -7.33 -5.94
C ALA A 78 4.82 -6.94 -7.38
N ALA A 79 5.83 -7.58 -7.97
CA ALA A 79 6.30 -7.29 -9.33
C ALA A 79 6.38 -8.56 -10.20
N THR A 80 5.24 -9.00 -10.70
CA THR A 80 5.16 -9.76 -11.96
C THR A 80 3.97 -9.20 -12.74
N ASP A 81 4.20 -8.10 -13.45
CA ASP A 81 3.46 -7.83 -14.69
C ASP A 81 4.08 -8.77 -15.73
N GLU A 82 3.45 -9.93 -15.99
CA GLU A 82 3.72 -10.70 -17.22
C GLU A 82 2.65 -10.29 -18.23
N ASP A 83 3.00 -9.29 -19.05
CA ASP A 83 2.54 -9.21 -20.43
C ASP A 83 3.20 -10.38 -21.20
N GLY A 84 2.63 -11.57 -21.04
CA GLY A 84 2.97 -12.76 -21.81
C GLY A 84 2.09 -12.83 -23.06
N ASP A 85 2.64 -12.33 -24.16
CA ASP A 85 2.17 -12.49 -25.53
C ASP A 85 2.03 -13.98 -25.90
N GLU A 86 0.80 -14.52 -25.87
CA GLU A 86 0.48 -15.80 -26.51
C GLU A 86 -0.23 -15.54 -27.84
N SER A 87 0.59 -15.26 -28.85
CA SER A 87 0.25 -15.38 -30.26
C SER A 87 1.08 -16.51 -30.86
N ASP A 88 0.52 -17.71 -31.00
CA ASP A 88 0.53 -18.44 -32.30
C ASP A 88 -0.30 -19.74 -32.27
N ASP A 89 -1.35 -19.69 -33.10
CA ASP A 89 -2.00 -20.68 -33.98
C ASP A 89 -1.88 -22.21 -33.75
N PRO A 90 -2.97 -22.98 -33.96
CA PRO A 90 -3.03 -24.41 -33.77
C PRO A 90 -2.65 -25.18 -35.05
N GLU A 91 -1.78 -26.17 -34.94
CA GLU A 91 -1.63 -27.21 -35.97
C GLU A 91 -1.93 -28.58 -35.35
N GLU A 92 -3.00 -29.20 -35.88
CA GLU A 92 -3.38 -30.58 -35.68
C GLU A 92 -2.20 -31.53 -35.97
N THR A 93 -2.03 -32.59 -35.17
CA THR A 93 -1.82 -33.93 -35.72
C THR A 93 -2.18 -35.00 -34.69
N GLU A 94 -2.97 -35.96 -35.16
CA GLU A 94 -3.48 -37.12 -34.41
C GLU A 94 -2.43 -38.23 -34.17
N SER A 95 -2.79 -39.11 -33.23
CA SER A 95 -2.43 -40.54 -33.09
C SER A 95 -1.11 -40.88 -32.37
N ALA A 96 -1.19 -41.46 -31.17
CA ALA A 96 -1.37 -42.91 -30.94
C ALA A 96 -1.08 -43.29 -29.48
N GLU A 97 -1.78 -44.31 -29.00
CA GLU A 97 -1.82 -44.84 -27.63
C GLU A 97 -0.59 -45.69 -27.19
N GLU A 98 -0.60 -46.00 -25.88
CA GLU A 98 0.08 -47.06 -25.10
C GLU A 98 1.01 -46.47 -24.01
N ASP A 99 0.56 -46.37 -22.75
CA ASP A 99 0.48 -47.45 -21.73
C ASP A 99 1.86 -47.92 -21.24
N SER A 100 2.28 -47.45 -20.06
CA SER A 100 2.93 -48.31 -19.06
C SER A 100 2.89 -47.67 -17.68
N GLU A 101 2.16 -48.32 -16.79
CA GLU A 101 2.22 -48.19 -15.33
C GLU A 101 3.63 -48.47 -14.79
N THR A 102 4.06 -47.72 -13.77
CA THR A 102 4.95 -48.27 -12.73
C THR A 102 4.76 -47.48 -11.42
N GLU A 103 4.30 -48.21 -10.40
CA GLU A 103 4.29 -47.84 -8.98
C GLU A 103 5.71 -47.88 -8.39
N ASP A 104 5.90 -47.20 -7.24
CA ASP A 104 6.83 -47.43 -6.11
C ASP A 104 7.22 -46.06 -5.52
N GLU A 105 6.59 -45.60 -4.44
CA GLU A 105 6.88 -45.89 -3.01
C GLU A 105 8.21 -45.27 -2.51
N ASP A 106 8.04 -44.28 -1.64
CA ASP A 106 8.80 -43.92 -0.43
C ASP A 106 10.30 -43.57 -0.51
N GLU A 107 10.64 -42.37 0.01
CA GLU A 107 11.45 -42.23 1.23
C GLU A 107 11.49 -40.75 1.66
N ASP A 108 10.71 -40.45 2.70
CA ASP A 108 10.89 -39.30 3.59
C ASP A 108 12.14 -39.54 4.44
N GLU A 109 13.12 -38.63 4.41
CA GLU A 109 14.05 -38.38 5.51
C GLU A 109 14.81 -37.09 5.20
N ASP A 110 14.43 -35.98 5.85
CA ASP A 110 15.34 -34.89 6.24
C ASP A 110 14.70 -34.10 7.39
N GLU A 111 14.90 -34.66 8.58
CA GLU A 111 14.82 -33.99 9.88
C GLU A 111 16.21 -33.37 10.17
N ASP A 112 16.22 -32.19 10.81
CA ASP A 112 17.36 -31.36 11.28
C ASP A 112 17.66 -30.11 10.43
N GLY A 113 17.64 -28.88 10.95
CA GLY A 113 17.33 -28.42 12.30
C GLY A 113 17.28 -26.90 12.33
N ASP A 114 16.41 -26.42 13.22
CA ASP A 114 16.55 -25.26 14.10
C ASP A 114 17.57 -24.17 13.68
N ASP A 115 17.05 -23.03 13.21
CA ASP A 115 17.67 -21.73 13.49
C ASP A 115 16.56 -20.72 13.79
N ASN A 116 16.07 -20.88 15.02
CA ASN A 116 15.21 -19.96 15.74
C ASN A 116 16.06 -18.78 16.27
N GLU A 117 16.01 -17.63 15.62
CA GLU A 117 16.37 -16.34 16.23
C GLU A 117 15.26 -15.31 15.97
N GLU A 118 14.15 -15.46 16.69
CA GLU A 118 13.35 -14.32 17.14
C GLU A 118 13.83 -13.89 18.54
N ALA A 119 14.22 -12.63 18.68
CA ALA A 119 13.85 -11.79 19.83
C ALA A 119 14.40 -10.37 19.67
N GLU A 120 13.57 -9.42 19.24
CA GLU A 120 13.67 -8.06 19.78
C GLU A 120 12.33 -7.67 20.41
N GLN A 121 12.27 -7.91 21.72
CA GLN A 121 11.35 -7.25 22.64
C GLN A 121 11.96 -5.88 22.99
N GLU A 122 11.24 -4.80 22.71
CA GLU A 122 11.44 -3.54 23.42
C GLU A 122 10.22 -3.32 24.32
N GLU A 123 10.33 -3.83 25.56
CA GLU A 123 9.71 -3.19 26.72
C GLU A 123 10.68 -2.12 27.21
N ASP A 124 10.30 -0.84 27.12
CA ASP A 124 10.93 0.21 27.93
C ASP A 124 9.92 0.69 28.97
N SER A 125 10.16 0.22 30.20
CA SER A 125 9.49 0.65 31.42
C SER A 125 10.56 1.28 32.30
N GLU A 126 10.67 2.61 32.27
CA GLU A 126 11.35 3.36 33.32
C GLU A 126 10.34 4.15 34.13
N GLY A 127 9.95 3.56 35.26
CA GLY A 127 9.62 4.34 36.44
C GLY A 127 10.88 4.45 37.28
N GLU A 128 11.22 5.65 37.74
CA GLU A 128 11.81 5.80 39.06
C GLU A 128 11.48 7.17 39.68
N ASP A 129 11.35 7.09 40.98
CA ASP A 129 10.64 7.95 41.91
C ASP A 129 11.64 8.89 42.64
N GLU A 130 11.08 9.72 43.52
CA GLU A 130 11.72 10.35 44.67
C GLU A 130 12.46 11.70 44.48
N THR A 131 11.84 12.79 44.92
CA THR A 131 11.99 13.28 46.32
C THR A 131 11.46 14.71 46.47
N GLU A 132 10.43 14.87 47.31
CA GLU A 132 10.14 16.11 48.03
C GLU A 132 11.18 16.31 49.13
N LEU A 133 11.81 17.49 49.22
CA LEU A 133 12.22 18.08 50.50
C LEU A 133 12.13 19.61 50.45
N GLU A 134 11.51 20.11 51.52
CA GLU A 134 11.05 21.47 51.81
C GLU A 134 12.10 22.25 52.64
N GLU A 135 12.11 23.58 52.42
CA GLU A 135 12.55 24.71 53.28
C GLU A 135 13.93 24.81 53.98
N GLY A 136 14.49 26.04 53.99
CA GLY A 136 15.32 26.52 55.10
C GLY A 136 16.45 27.52 54.80
N ASP A 137 16.11 28.81 54.78
CA ASP A 137 16.70 29.92 55.57
C ASP A 137 18.18 30.41 55.42
N GLU A 138 18.27 31.71 55.10
CA GLU A 138 19.20 32.83 55.42
C GLU A 138 20.75 32.74 55.48
N GLY A 139 21.41 33.79 54.94
CA GLY A 139 22.66 34.33 55.50
C GLY A 139 23.71 34.98 54.58
N PHE A 140 23.55 36.27 54.26
CA PHE A 140 24.55 37.38 54.24
C PHE A 140 26.04 37.12 53.80
N THR A 141 26.53 37.80 52.74
CA THR A 141 27.49 38.94 52.81
C THR A 141 28.07 39.36 51.44
N ASP A 142 28.28 40.66 51.36
CA ASP A 142 28.75 41.54 50.28
C ASP A 142 30.26 41.44 49.98
N SER A 143 30.69 41.73 48.75
CA SER A 143 31.84 42.61 48.42
C SER A 143 32.40 42.39 46.99
N ASP A 144 32.24 43.44 46.20
CA ASP A 144 33.18 44.07 45.24
C ASP A 144 33.88 43.30 44.11
N SER A 145 33.49 43.74 42.90
CA SER A 145 34.37 44.35 41.88
C SER A 145 35.50 43.50 41.29
N ASN A 146 35.28 42.96 40.09
CA ASN A 146 36.25 43.19 39.01
C ASN A 146 35.62 43.05 37.62
N THR A 147 36.01 43.97 36.75
CA THR A 147 35.62 44.08 35.35
C THR A 147 36.22 42.93 34.54
N ALA A 148 35.39 42.05 34.01
CA ALA A 148 35.76 41.11 32.96
C ALA A 148 34.69 41.15 31.87
N ALA A 149 35.13 41.39 30.64
CA ALA A 149 34.30 41.44 29.45
C ALA A 149 33.39 40.20 29.39
N THR A 150 32.08 40.41 29.49
CA THR A 150 31.08 39.41 29.14
C THR A 150 31.10 39.24 27.63
N ALA A 151 32.01 38.40 27.14
CA ALA A 151 31.72 37.60 25.96
C ALA A 151 30.40 36.89 26.30
N ALA A 152 29.30 37.36 25.73
CA ALA A 152 28.03 36.66 25.83
C ALA A 152 28.29 35.25 25.30
N ALA A 153 28.39 34.28 26.20
CA ALA A 153 28.41 32.87 25.86
C ALA A 153 27.13 32.67 25.06
N THR A 154 27.29 32.55 23.74
CA THR A 154 26.18 32.26 22.85
C THR A 154 25.80 30.84 23.21
N GLN A 155 24.79 30.68 24.06
CA GLN A 155 24.23 29.36 24.31
C GLN A 155 23.91 28.76 22.94
N PRO A 156 24.41 27.54 22.64
CA PRO A 156 24.06 26.90 21.38
C PRO A 156 22.53 26.85 21.30
N LEU A 157 21.97 27.34 20.19
CA LEU A 157 20.52 27.26 19.98
C LEU A 157 20.10 25.80 20.20
N PRO A 158 18.96 25.57 20.89
CA PRO A 158 18.44 24.22 21.05
C PRO A 158 18.29 23.57 19.66
N PRO A 159 18.66 22.29 19.52
CA PRO A 159 18.55 21.59 18.24
C PRO A 159 17.09 21.60 17.80
N ALA A 160 16.88 21.79 16.50
CA ALA A 160 15.55 21.74 15.92
C ALA A 160 14.94 20.34 16.11
N PRO A 161 13.67 20.22 16.54
CA PRO A 161 13.02 18.93 16.66
C PRO A 161 12.94 18.26 15.28
N VAL A 162 13.23 16.97 15.22
CA VAL A 162 13.18 16.19 13.97
C VAL A 162 11.84 15.50 13.87
N VAL A 163 11.08 15.79 12.82
CA VAL A 163 9.77 15.19 12.53
C VAL A 163 9.95 14.13 11.44
N ARG A 164 9.47 12.91 11.73
CA ARG A 164 9.48 11.78 10.79
C ARG A 164 8.06 11.21 10.67
N PRO A 165 7.63 10.78 9.49
CA PRO A 165 6.39 10.03 9.35
C PRO A 165 6.51 8.67 10.04
N HIS A 166 5.39 8.11 10.47
CA HIS A 166 5.31 6.79 11.07
C HIS A 166 5.68 5.71 10.03
N ALA A 167 6.44 4.71 10.45
CA ALA A 167 6.94 3.66 9.54
C ALA A 167 5.81 2.85 8.87
N LYS A 168 4.62 2.80 9.48
CA LYS A 168 3.43 2.09 8.96
C LYS A 168 3.10 2.41 7.50
N TRP A 169 3.34 3.65 7.05
CA TRP A 169 3.05 4.06 5.68
C TRP A 169 3.85 3.31 4.62
N ARG A 170 4.94 2.63 5.01
CA ARG A 170 5.70 1.73 4.12
C ARG A 170 4.85 0.58 3.57
N HIS A 171 3.77 0.21 4.26
CA HIS A 171 2.90 -0.91 3.90
C HIS A 171 1.77 -0.53 2.94
N ILE A 172 1.52 0.77 2.66
CA ILE A 172 0.49 1.21 1.70
C ILE A 172 0.63 0.50 0.33
N PRO A 173 1.83 0.40 -0.28
CA PRO A 173 1.97 -0.21 -1.60
C PRO A 173 1.60 -1.70 -1.65
N ASN A 174 1.51 -2.39 -0.50
CA ASN A 174 1.15 -3.80 -0.43
C ASN A 174 -0.32 -4.03 -0.78
N PHE A 175 -1.19 -3.02 -0.60
CA PHE A 175 -2.61 -3.14 -0.89
C PHE A 175 -3.19 -2.00 -1.72
N MET A 176 -2.48 -0.89 -1.91
CA MET A 176 -2.98 0.25 -2.67
C MET A 176 -1.86 1.03 -3.36
N ARG A 177 -1.91 1.12 -4.69
CA ARG A 177 -0.85 1.75 -5.50
C ARG A 177 -1.36 2.31 -6.83
N LEU A 178 -0.66 3.30 -7.37
CA LEU A 178 -0.89 3.80 -8.73
C LEU A 178 0.07 3.13 -9.72
N THR A 179 -0.38 2.93 -10.95
CA THR A 179 0.44 2.32 -12.03
C THR A 179 1.34 3.33 -12.74
N GLN A 180 1.03 4.62 -12.66
CA GLN A 180 1.73 5.67 -13.41
C GLN A 180 2.21 6.80 -12.51
N CYS A 181 3.20 7.54 -12.99
CA CYS A 181 3.69 8.77 -12.36
C CYS A 181 3.11 10.01 -13.04
N PRO A 182 2.79 11.08 -12.29
CA PRO A 182 2.39 12.34 -12.90
C PRO A 182 3.58 13.01 -13.59
N ALA A 183 3.27 13.80 -14.62
CA ALA A 183 4.27 14.62 -15.29
C ALA A 183 5.02 15.55 -14.30
N PRO A 184 6.28 15.91 -14.58
CA PRO A 184 7.09 16.73 -13.69
C PRO A 184 6.44 18.04 -13.31
N VAL A 185 6.57 18.39 -12.02
CA VAL A 185 6.09 19.68 -11.51
C VAL A 185 6.68 20.82 -12.31
N GLN A 186 7.93 20.70 -12.75
CA GLN A 186 8.59 21.68 -13.62
C GLN A 186 7.81 21.93 -14.92
N LEU A 187 7.22 20.89 -15.52
CA LEU A 187 6.35 21.02 -16.69
C LEU A 187 4.98 21.58 -16.32
N LEU A 188 4.42 21.15 -15.19
CA LEU A 188 3.14 21.64 -14.68
C LEU A 188 3.16 23.13 -14.31
N LEU A 189 4.32 23.71 -14.04
CA LEU A 189 4.49 25.13 -13.68
C LEU A 189 4.70 26.07 -14.88
N VAL A 190 4.80 25.55 -16.12
CA VAL A 190 5.07 26.37 -17.31
C VAL A 190 3.85 27.18 -17.75
N SER A 191 2.67 26.57 -17.77
CA SER A 191 1.41 27.26 -18.08
C SER A 191 0.20 26.54 -17.51
N GLN A 192 -0.88 27.26 -17.22
CA GLN A 192 -2.12 26.67 -16.70
C GLN A 192 -2.74 25.67 -17.67
N GLN A 193 -2.70 25.97 -18.98
CA GLN A 193 -3.23 25.06 -20.01
C GLN A 193 -2.46 23.74 -20.03
N LEU A 194 -1.12 23.80 -20.00
CA LEU A 194 -0.26 22.63 -19.97
C LEU A 194 -0.45 21.82 -18.67
N ASN A 195 -0.63 22.51 -17.54
CA ASN A 195 -0.92 21.87 -16.25
C ASN A 195 -2.21 21.03 -16.33
N ASN A 196 -3.29 21.63 -16.84
CA ASN A 196 -4.58 20.97 -16.97
C ASN A 196 -4.50 19.78 -17.94
N GLU A 197 -3.80 19.94 -19.07
CA GLU A 197 -3.64 18.87 -20.06
C GLU A 197 -2.83 17.69 -19.50
N ALA A 198 -1.69 17.96 -18.87
CA ALA A 198 -0.84 16.92 -18.30
C ALA A 198 -1.53 16.19 -17.13
N LYS A 199 -2.31 16.90 -16.30
CA LYS A 199 -3.14 16.27 -15.27
C LYS A 199 -4.23 15.39 -15.88
N ASN A 200 -4.94 15.90 -16.89
CA ASN A 200 -5.98 15.12 -17.57
C ASN A 200 -5.40 13.85 -18.21
N TRP A 201 -4.29 13.98 -18.94
CA TRP A 201 -3.58 12.83 -19.49
C TRP A 201 -3.20 11.82 -18.40
N PHE A 202 -2.59 12.29 -17.31
CA PHE A 202 -2.17 11.41 -16.20
C PHE A 202 -3.34 10.58 -15.67
N TYR A 203 -4.49 11.21 -15.37
CA TYR A 203 -5.66 10.50 -14.84
C TYR A 203 -6.38 9.66 -15.89
N ASP A 204 -6.21 9.93 -17.19
CA ASP A 204 -6.69 9.04 -18.26
C ASP A 204 -5.85 7.76 -18.37
N VAL A 205 -4.54 7.82 -18.10
CA VAL A 205 -3.65 6.66 -18.22
C VAL A 205 -3.43 5.90 -16.92
N ALA A 206 -3.41 6.60 -15.77
CA ALA A 206 -3.17 6.01 -14.46
C ALA A 206 -4.33 5.11 -14.03
N THR A 207 -3.98 3.99 -13.41
CA THR A 207 -4.92 3.07 -12.77
C THR A 207 -4.56 2.95 -11.29
N LEU A 208 -5.57 3.05 -10.43
CA LEU A 208 -5.44 2.74 -9.01
C LEU A 208 -5.63 1.23 -8.84
N ARG A 209 -4.58 0.53 -8.40
CA ARG A 209 -4.63 -0.88 -8.04
C ARG A 209 -4.91 -1.01 -6.54
N ILE A 210 -5.96 -1.74 -6.18
CA ILE A 210 -6.32 -2.09 -4.81
C ILE A 210 -6.29 -3.61 -4.68
N ASP A 211 -5.42 -4.15 -3.83
CA ASP A 211 -5.49 -5.55 -3.41
C ASP A 211 -6.36 -5.62 -2.15
N ALA A 212 -7.63 -5.98 -2.34
CA ALA A 212 -8.59 -6.05 -1.25
C ALA A 212 -8.24 -7.14 -0.24
N THR A 213 -7.44 -8.14 -0.65
CA THR A 213 -6.94 -9.21 0.20
C THR A 213 -5.52 -8.99 0.72
N GLY A 214 -4.82 -7.97 0.21
CA GLY A 214 -3.44 -7.55 0.54
C GLY A 214 -3.24 -7.16 1.98
N SER A 215 -2.21 -7.67 2.66
CA SER A 215 -1.95 -7.33 4.08
C SER A 215 -3.19 -7.60 4.94
N PHE A 216 -3.75 -8.81 4.81
CA PHE A 216 -4.99 -9.27 5.45
C PHE A 216 -4.89 -9.23 6.98
N ALA A 217 -3.70 -9.52 7.52
CA ALA A 217 -3.41 -9.45 8.95
C ALA A 217 -3.58 -8.04 9.54
N HIS A 218 -3.41 -6.99 8.74
CA HIS A 218 -3.40 -5.60 9.18
C HIS A 218 -4.70 -4.87 8.85
N THR A 219 -5.83 -5.44 9.24
CA THR A 219 -7.16 -4.89 8.92
C THR A 219 -7.36 -3.50 9.52
N SER A 220 -6.95 -3.25 10.77
CA SER A 220 -7.03 -1.91 11.39
C SER A 220 -6.26 -0.84 10.61
N PHE A 221 -5.06 -1.17 10.12
CA PHE A 221 -4.28 -0.26 9.27
C PHE A 221 -4.92 -0.03 7.90
N PHE A 222 -5.49 -1.08 7.30
CA PHE A 222 -6.25 -0.97 6.06
C PHE A 222 -7.42 0.01 6.24
N GLU A 223 -8.21 -0.13 7.30
CA GLU A 223 -9.32 0.76 7.62
C GLU A 223 -8.85 2.19 7.87
N GLU A 224 -7.77 2.37 8.62
CA GLU A 224 -7.19 3.69 8.88
C GLU A 224 -6.81 4.38 7.57
N ALA A 225 -6.12 3.68 6.67
CA ALA A 225 -5.68 4.24 5.39
C ALA A 225 -6.86 4.69 4.52
N PHE A 226 -7.91 3.87 4.41
CA PHE A 226 -9.11 4.20 3.62
C PHE A 226 -9.93 5.32 4.26
N SER A 227 -10.04 5.35 5.59
CA SER A 227 -10.71 6.43 6.33
C SER A 227 -9.97 7.76 6.14
N GLN A 228 -8.64 7.73 6.20
CA GLN A 228 -7.82 8.92 5.98
C GLN A 228 -7.95 9.50 4.56
N ILE A 229 -8.23 8.67 3.55
CA ILE A 229 -8.54 9.13 2.20
C ILE A 229 -9.95 9.73 2.13
N THR A 230 -10.91 9.08 2.80
CA THR A 230 -12.30 9.53 2.86
C THR A 230 -12.45 10.90 3.51
N ASP A 231 -11.76 11.12 4.63
CA ASP A 231 -11.89 12.35 5.41
C ASP A 231 -11.04 13.51 4.85
N ALA A 232 -10.25 13.28 3.80
CA ALA A 232 -9.36 14.28 3.26
C ALA A 232 -10.12 15.32 2.41
N ALA A 233 -9.99 16.60 2.76
CA ALA A 233 -10.52 17.72 1.96
C ALA A 233 -9.98 17.75 0.52
N PHE A 234 -8.80 17.17 0.29
CA PHE A 234 -8.20 16.96 -1.04
C PHE A 234 -7.80 15.49 -1.15
N SER A 235 -8.77 14.66 -1.49
CA SER A 235 -8.60 13.21 -1.60
C SER A 235 -7.87 12.83 -2.89
N PRO A 236 -6.94 11.85 -2.86
CA PRO A 236 -6.34 11.30 -4.07
C PRO A 236 -7.39 10.67 -5.02
N MET A 237 -8.61 10.38 -4.52
CA MET A 237 -9.69 9.77 -5.30
C MET A 237 -10.40 10.74 -6.25
N GLU A 238 -10.28 12.05 -6.04
CA GLU A 238 -11.10 13.07 -6.73
C GLU A 238 -11.05 12.95 -8.26
N ASN A 239 -9.88 12.60 -8.82
CA ASN A 239 -9.67 12.50 -10.26
C ASN A 239 -9.36 11.09 -10.74
N ILE A 240 -9.48 10.06 -9.90
CA ILE A 240 -9.23 8.67 -10.33
C ILE A 240 -10.34 8.24 -11.28
N ARG A 241 -9.93 7.77 -12.47
CA ARG A 241 -10.84 7.34 -13.54
C ARG A 241 -10.92 5.84 -13.71
N LYS A 242 -9.83 5.12 -13.39
CA LYS A 242 -9.69 3.69 -13.58
C LYS A 242 -9.19 3.03 -12.30
N VAL A 243 -9.84 1.93 -11.92
CA VAL A 243 -9.49 1.16 -10.72
C VAL A 243 -9.44 -0.32 -11.07
N ASP A 244 -8.37 -0.99 -10.65
CA ASP A 244 -8.28 -2.44 -10.67
C ASP A 244 -8.32 -2.94 -9.22
N ILE A 245 -9.26 -3.82 -8.92
CA ILE A 245 -9.44 -4.42 -7.59
C ILE A 245 -9.10 -5.89 -7.71
N THR A 246 -8.22 -6.39 -6.85
CA THR A 246 -7.88 -7.82 -6.81
C THR A 246 -8.36 -8.44 -5.51
N PHE A 247 -9.06 -9.57 -5.64
CA PHE A 247 -9.41 -10.47 -4.55
C PHE A 247 -8.74 -11.81 -4.81
N VAL A 248 -7.97 -12.30 -3.83
CA VAL A 248 -7.30 -13.60 -3.90
C VAL A 248 -7.84 -14.46 -2.78
N TRP A 249 -8.50 -15.55 -3.14
CA TRP A 249 -9.21 -16.41 -2.20
C TRP A 249 -8.92 -17.88 -2.47
N ASP A 250 -8.74 -18.65 -1.40
CA ASP A 250 -8.42 -20.08 -1.48
C ASP A 250 -9.52 -20.87 -0.78
N SER A 251 -10.64 -21.08 -1.49
CA SER A 251 -11.81 -21.74 -0.93
C SER A 251 -11.49 -23.16 -0.47
N THR A 252 -10.64 -23.89 -1.21
CA THR A 252 -10.25 -25.26 -0.87
C THR A 252 -9.49 -25.31 0.45
N TRP A 253 -8.50 -24.42 0.65
CA TRP A 253 -7.73 -24.37 1.89
C TRP A 253 -8.57 -23.91 3.08
N ILE A 254 -9.44 -22.91 2.90
CA ILE A 254 -10.32 -22.41 3.97
C ILE A 254 -11.27 -23.49 4.45
N ARG A 255 -11.88 -24.25 3.54
CA ARG A 255 -12.80 -25.35 3.89
C ARG A 255 -12.12 -26.57 4.50
N ALA A 256 -10.82 -26.73 4.27
CA ALA A 256 -10.03 -27.77 4.91
C ALA A 256 -9.77 -27.49 6.40
N ASP A 257 -10.05 -26.27 6.89
CA ASP A 257 -9.91 -25.93 8.30
C ASP A 257 -10.89 -26.72 9.17
N THR A 258 -10.34 -27.60 10.00
CA THR A 258 -11.12 -28.41 10.95
C THR A 258 -11.51 -27.65 12.22
N THR A 259 -10.94 -26.47 12.47
CA THR A 259 -11.24 -25.67 13.66
C THR A 259 -12.51 -24.83 13.51
N GLY A 260 -12.97 -24.61 12.27
CA GLY A 260 -14.13 -23.79 11.92
C GLY A 260 -13.94 -22.28 12.14
N SER A 261 -12.77 -21.86 12.63
CA SER A 261 -12.49 -20.46 12.92
C SER A 261 -12.15 -19.68 11.66
N VAL A 262 -11.46 -20.32 10.71
CA VAL A 262 -11.11 -19.71 9.41
C VAL A 262 -12.39 -19.45 8.60
N GLU A 263 -13.27 -20.45 8.52
CA GLU A 263 -14.54 -20.36 7.79
C GLU A 263 -15.47 -19.27 8.36
N ALA A 264 -15.42 -19.01 9.67
CA ALA A 264 -16.24 -17.97 10.29
C ALA A 264 -15.65 -16.55 10.15
N ILE A 265 -14.34 -16.39 10.38
CA ILE A 265 -13.71 -15.07 10.53
C ILE A 265 -13.29 -14.49 9.18
N PHE A 266 -12.67 -15.30 8.32
CA PHE A 266 -12.04 -14.80 7.11
C PHE A 266 -13.09 -14.25 6.11
N PRO A 267 -14.22 -14.96 5.83
CA PRO A 267 -15.27 -14.40 4.99
C PRO A 267 -15.89 -13.11 5.52
N ALA A 268 -16.00 -12.96 6.86
CA ALA A 268 -16.50 -11.75 7.48
C ALA A 268 -15.54 -10.56 7.25
N LEU A 269 -14.23 -10.78 7.45
CA LEU A 269 -13.19 -9.78 7.16
C LEU A 269 -13.13 -9.42 5.67
N LEU A 270 -13.25 -10.41 4.78
CA LEU A 270 -13.31 -10.18 3.34
C LEU A 270 -14.48 -9.26 2.98
N ARG A 271 -15.66 -9.52 3.53
CA ARG A 271 -16.87 -8.70 3.34
C ARG A 271 -16.69 -7.29 3.87
N GLN A 272 -16.05 -7.12 5.02
CA GLN A 272 -15.74 -5.83 5.59
C GLN A 272 -14.78 -5.04 4.68
N ARG A 273 -13.69 -5.65 4.23
CA ARG A 273 -12.72 -5.02 3.33
C ARG A 273 -13.34 -4.68 1.98
N SER A 274 -14.15 -5.56 1.43
CA SER A 274 -14.94 -5.30 0.22
C SER A 274 -15.82 -4.05 0.36
N LYS A 275 -16.52 -3.91 1.49
CA LYS A 275 -17.34 -2.72 1.79
C LYS A 275 -16.51 -1.44 1.87
N PHE A 276 -15.33 -1.47 2.51
CA PHE A 276 -14.45 -0.30 2.56
C PHE A 276 -13.97 0.12 1.18
N VAL A 277 -13.59 -0.85 0.33
CA VAL A 277 -13.21 -0.58 -1.06
C VAL A 277 -14.39 0.02 -1.83
N HIS A 278 -15.60 -0.54 -1.70
CA HIS A 278 -16.78 0.04 -2.33
C HIS A 278 -17.06 1.48 -1.88
N GLN A 279 -16.98 1.76 -0.58
CA GLN A 279 -17.23 3.08 -0.01
C GLN A 279 -16.27 4.16 -0.51
N ILE A 280 -14.98 3.84 -0.66
CA ILE A 280 -14.00 4.80 -1.18
C ILE A 280 -14.23 5.09 -2.67
N LEU A 281 -14.71 4.10 -3.44
CA LEU A 281 -14.98 4.27 -4.86
C LEU A 281 -16.24 5.11 -5.11
N LEU A 282 -17.21 5.08 -4.20
CA LEU A 282 -18.36 6.00 -4.23
C LEU A 282 -17.95 7.48 -4.11
N GLN A 283 -16.75 7.76 -3.60
CA GLN A 283 -16.21 9.12 -3.46
C GLN A 283 -15.34 9.57 -4.64
N ALA A 284 -15.20 8.74 -5.68
CA ALA A 284 -14.48 9.07 -6.90
C ALA A 284 -15.45 9.62 -7.96
N PRO A 285 -15.66 10.95 -8.07
CA PRO A 285 -16.65 11.52 -8.98
C PRO A 285 -16.29 11.32 -10.47
N ASP A 286 -15.00 11.20 -10.77
CA ASP A 286 -14.48 11.01 -12.12
C ASP A 286 -14.31 9.53 -12.51
N LEU A 287 -14.76 8.59 -11.66
CA LEU A 287 -14.60 7.16 -11.91
C LEU A 287 -15.35 6.73 -13.18
N ARG A 288 -14.66 6.02 -14.08
CA ARG A 288 -15.20 5.57 -15.37
C ARG A 288 -15.17 4.06 -15.52
N GLU A 289 -14.09 3.43 -15.06
CA GLU A 289 -13.83 2.00 -15.25
C GLU A 289 -13.37 1.36 -13.94
N VAL A 290 -13.98 0.22 -13.62
CA VAL A 290 -13.59 -0.64 -12.50
C VAL A 290 -13.43 -2.06 -13.01
N THR A 291 -12.22 -2.59 -12.92
CA THR A 291 -11.94 -4.00 -13.21
C THR A 291 -11.78 -4.74 -11.89
N ILE A 292 -12.56 -5.79 -11.67
CA ILE A 292 -12.47 -6.64 -10.49
C ILE A 292 -11.89 -7.98 -10.91
N HIS A 293 -10.69 -8.29 -10.44
CA HIS A 293 -10.06 -9.59 -10.59
C HIS A 293 -10.41 -10.45 -9.38
N TRP A 294 -11.18 -11.51 -9.63
CA TRP A 294 -11.55 -12.49 -8.62
C TRP A 294 -10.76 -13.78 -8.86
N GLN A 295 -9.74 -14.02 -8.03
CA GLN A 295 -8.87 -15.18 -8.14
C GLN A 295 -9.27 -16.22 -7.09
N VAL A 296 -9.75 -17.38 -7.54
CA VAL A 296 -10.19 -18.47 -6.65
C VAL A 296 -9.43 -19.75 -6.96
N ASN A 297 -8.91 -20.38 -5.91
CA ASN A 297 -8.57 -21.79 -5.94
C ASN A 297 -9.78 -22.62 -5.47
N SER A 298 -10.32 -23.44 -6.36
CA SER A 298 -11.43 -24.35 -6.08
C SER A 298 -11.28 -25.63 -6.89
N THR A 299 -11.72 -26.76 -6.32
CA THR A 299 -11.62 -28.07 -6.96
C THR A 299 -12.54 -28.20 -8.18
N HIS A 300 -11.92 -28.23 -9.38
CA HIS A 300 -12.28 -28.59 -10.77
C HIS A 300 -13.71 -28.82 -11.28
N ASP A 301 -14.76 -28.67 -10.47
CA ASP A 301 -16.13 -28.59 -10.95
C ASP A 301 -16.66 -27.16 -10.80
N SER A 302 -15.80 -26.17 -11.09
CA SER A 302 -15.96 -24.73 -10.85
C SER A 302 -17.09 -24.04 -11.63
N ALA A 303 -18.01 -24.82 -12.21
CA ALA A 303 -19.32 -24.37 -12.64
C ALA A 303 -20.44 -24.67 -11.61
N GLN A 304 -20.13 -25.34 -10.49
CA GLN A 304 -21.11 -25.86 -9.50
C GLN A 304 -20.74 -25.63 -8.02
N ASP A 305 -19.70 -24.88 -7.70
CA ASP A 305 -19.46 -24.47 -6.31
C ASP A 305 -20.33 -23.26 -5.95
N ASP A 306 -21.62 -23.54 -5.74
CA ASP A 306 -22.64 -22.53 -5.40
C ASP A 306 -22.19 -21.64 -4.24
N GLU A 307 -21.44 -22.18 -3.26
CA GLU A 307 -20.99 -21.41 -2.11
C GLU A 307 -19.85 -20.43 -2.48
N SER A 308 -18.85 -20.84 -3.27
CA SER A 308 -17.82 -19.91 -3.75
C SER A 308 -18.41 -18.83 -4.66
N THR A 309 -19.38 -19.19 -5.50
CA THR A 309 -20.11 -18.23 -6.34
C THR A 309 -20.93 -17.27 -5.49
N ASN A 310 -21.65 -17.77 -4.47
CA ASN A 310 -22.40 -16.92 -3.55
C ASN A 310 -21.48 -15.98 -2.76
N LEU A 311 -20.32 -16.46 -2.31
CA LEU A 311 -19.32 -15.61 -1.64
C LEU A 311 -18.84 -14.49 -2.56
N MET A 312 -18.55 -14.79 -3.83
CA MET A 312 -18.19 -13.78 -4.81
C MET A 312 -19.33 -12.75 -4.98
N LEU A 313 -20.55 -13.21 -5.24
CA LEU A 313 -21.70 -12.34 -5.44
C LEU A 313 -21.97 -11.45 -4.22
N ASP A 314 -21.94 -12.00 -3.01
CA ASP A 314 -22.13 -11.27 -1.76
C ASP A 314 -21.09 -10.14 -1.58
N ASN A 315 -19.86 -10.36 -2.06
CA ASN A 315 -18.80 -9.36 -1.97
C ASN A 315 -18.84 -8.35 -3.11
N LEU A 316 -19.25 -8.75 -4.31
CA LEU A 316 -19.16 -7.93 -5.52
C LEU A 316 -20.46 -7.21 -5.90
N GLU A 317 -21.62 -7.67 -5.43
CA GLU A 317 -22.93 -7.07 -5.71
C GLU A 317 -22.95 -5.55 -5.49
N PRO A 318 -22.40 -5.00 -4.38
CA PRO A 318 -22.40 -3.55 -4.15
C PRO A 318 -21.69 -2.75 -5.25
N PHE A 319 -20.67 -3.30 -5.91
CA PHE A 319 -19.89 -2.58 -6.92
C PHE A 319 -20.71 -2.22 -8.15
N HIS A 320 -21.79 -2.97 -8.46
CA HIS A 320 -22.70 -2.63 -9.56
C HIS A 320 -23.47 -1.31 -9.35
N THR A 321 -23.43 -0.74 -8.15
CA THR A 321 -24.02 0.57 -7.84
C THR A 321 -23.09 1.76 -8.15
N LEU A 322 -21.82 1.48 -8.47
CA LEU A 322 -20.85 2.53 -8.79
C LEU A 322 -21.21 3.27 -10.10
N PRO A 323 -20.92 4.57 -10.21
CA PRO A 323 -21.19 5.36 -11.41
C PRO A 323 -20.15 5.08 -12.54
N ALA A 324 -19.77 3.83 -12.74
CA ALA A 324 -18.69 3.40 -13.62
C ALA A 324 -19.01 2.08 -14.34
N THR A 325 -18.28 1.80 -15.42
CA THR A 325 -18.34 0.50 -16.07
C THR A 325 -17.59 -0.51 -15.22
N VAL A 326 -18.30 -1.49 -14.67
CA VAL A 326 -17.73 -2.55 -13.84
C VAL A 326 -17.55 -3.81 -14.67
N LYS A 327 -16.33 -4.32 -14.75
CA LYS A 327 -15.98 -5.60 -15.38
C LYS A 327 -15.44 -6.55 -14.32
N VAL A 328 -16.02 -7.74 -14.22
CA VAL A 328 -15.49 -8.82 -13.37
C VAL A 328 -14.72 -9.79 -14.25
N VAL A 329 -13.51 -10.16 -13.81
CA VAL A 329 -12.62 -11.12 -14.47
C VAL A 329 -12.29 -12.20 -13.45
N GLU A 330 -12.82 -13.40 -13.70
CA GLU A 330 -12.63 -14.57 -12.85
C GLU A 330 -11.40 -15.35 -13.28
N HIS A 331 -10.56 -15.72 -12.32
CA HIS A 331 -9.36 -16.52 -12.52
C HIS A 331 -9.43 -17.76 -11.63
N TYR A 332 -9.52 -18.95 -12.25
CA TYR A 332 -9.62 -20.21 -11.53
C TYR A 332 -8.27 -20.94 -11.54
N ILE A 333 -7.86 -21.43 -10.36
CA ILE A 333 -6.68 -22.30 -10.21
C ILE A 333 -7.15 -23.75 -10.15
N VAL A 334 -6.47 -24.63 -10.89
CA VAL A 334 -6.72 -26.08 -11.00
C VAL A 334 -6.70 -26.75 -9.62
N ALA A 335 -7.71 -27.58 -9.37
CA ALA A 335 -8.05 -28.29 -8.12
C ALA A 335 -6.90 -28.89 -7.31
N ASP A 336 -6.02 -29.61 -8.00
CA ASP A 336 -5.01 -30.45 -7.38
C ASP A 336 -3.64 -29.76 -7.35
N ALA A 337 -3.57 -28.54 -7.90
CA ALA A 337 -2.39 -27.71 -7.83
C ALA A 337 -2.41 -26.93 -6.52
N THR A 338 -1.65 -27.41 -5.53
CA THR A 338 -1.17 -26.55 -4.46
C THR A 338 -0.53 -25.32 -5.13
N PRO A 339 -1.04 -24.09 -4.90
CA PRO A 339 -0.50 -22.91 -5.55
C PRO A 339 0.98 -22.82 -5.27
N ARG A 340 1.79 -22.63 -6.33
CA ARG A 340 3.23 -22.45 -6.18
C ARG A 340 3.48 -21.33 -5.17
N LYS A 341 4.39 -21.52 -4.20
CA LYS A 341 4.67 -20.54 -3.13
C LYS A 341 4.92 -19.11 -3.65
N ARG A 342 5.45 -18.97 -4.88
CA ARG A 342 5.73 -17.68 -5.53
C ARG A 342 4.55 -17.07 -6.30
N SER A 343 3.49 -17.84 -6.57
CA SER A 343 2.28 -17.32 -7.23
C SER A 343 1.51 -16.39 -6.29
N VAL A 344 0.64 -15.57 -6.85
CA VAL A 344 -0.21 -14.64 -6.08
C VAL A 344 -1.06 -15.41 -5.04
N ALA A 345 -1.70 -16.50 -5.46
CA ALA A 345 -2.46 -17.36 -4.56
C ALA A 345 -1.59 -18.08 -3.52
N GLY A 346 -0.39 -18.54 -3.89
CA GLY A 346 0.53 -19.19 -2.95
C GLY A 346 1.02 -18.24 -1.87
N LYS A 347 1.39 -17.00 -2.25
CA LYS A 347 1.75 -15.94 -1.31
C LYS A 347 0.60 -15.61 -0.35
N ARG A 348 -0.63 -15.51 -0.88
CA ARG A 348 -1.83 -15.26 -0.06
C ARG A 348 -2.10 -16.39 0.93
N ARG A 349 -1.96 -17.65 0.51
CA ARG A 349 -2.10 -18.81 1.38
C ARG A 349 -1.09 -18.80 2.52
N VAL A 350 0.18 -18.49 2.23
CA VAL A 350 1.22 -18.35 3.27
C VAL A 350 0.85 -17.25 4.27
N GLU A 351 0.38 -16.10 3.78
CA GLU A 351 -0.05 -15.02 4.67
C GLU A 351 -1.23 -15.42 5.56
N PHE A 352 -2.22 -16.12 5.02
CA PHE A 352 -3.35 -16.64 5.78
C PHE A 352 -2.93 -17.68 6.82
N GLN A 353 -2.00 -18.56 6.49
CA GLN A 353 -1.45 -19.53 7.45
C GLN A 353 -0.70 -18.82 8.57
N ASN A 354 0.16 -17.84 8.26
CA ASN A 354 0.90 -17.07 9.26
C ASN A 354 -0.04 -16.36 10.26
N ILE A 355 -1.20 -15.87 9.80
CA ILE A 355 -2.21 -15.28 10.69
C ILE A 355 -2.72 -16.31 11.72
N LEU A 356 -2.94 -17.55 11.29
CA LEU A 356 -3.39 -18.62 12.19
C LEU A 356 -2.30 -19.00 13.17
N ASP A 357 -1.06 -19.13 12.68
CA ASP A 357 0.09 -19.52 13.48
C ASP A 357 0.40 -18.48 14.57
N MET A 358 0.22 -17.19 14.26
CA MET A 358 0.42 -16.08 15.21
C MET A 358 -0.74 -15.85 16.18
N GLY A 359 -1.91 -16.44 15.91
CA GLY A 359 -3.13 -16.24 16.69
C GLY A 359 -4.09 -15.20 16.09
N LEU A 360 -5.38 -15.57 16.06
CA LEU A 360 -6.48 -14.75 15.53
C LEU A 360 -6.79 -13.50 16.38
N ASP A 361 -6.34 -13.47 17.63
CA ASP A 361 -6.47 -12.32 18.54
C ASP A 361 -5.70 -11.09 18.04
N ARG A 362 -4.65 -11.29 17.22
CA ARG A 362 -3.85 -10.20 16.64
C ARG A 362 -4.49 -9.54 15.41
N LEU A 363 -5.65 -10.02 14.95
CA LEU A 363 -6.39 -9.42 13.82
C LEU A 363 -7.19 -8.17 14.21
N PHE A 364 -7.43 -7.95 15.50
CA PHE A 364 -8.36 -6.94 16.01
C PHE A 364 -7.68 -5.80 16.78
#